data_AF-A0A9R0SPR7-F1
#
_entry.id   AF-A0A9R0SPR7-F1
#
_cell.length_a   1.000
_cell.length_b   1.000
_cell.length_c   1.000
_cell.angle_alpha   90.00
_cell.angle_beta   90.00
_cell.angle_gamma   90.00
#
_symmetry.space_group_name_H-M   'P 1'
#
loop_
_entity.id
_entity.type
_entity.pdbx_description
1 polymer ?
#
loop_
_entity_poly.entity_id
_entity_poly.type
_entity_poly.pdbx_seq_one_letter_code
_entity_poly.pdbx_strand_id
1 'polypeptide(L)'
;MTPMRFATGVTDNSINFPSVYSLAQCTQDLSPGDCLSCLHLYLDQLNFSMSLRIGGRMGVTRCYFRYEAFKFYYGQPTLLLRPPSSPPPALTPTEAPKHRGHISKLLAIPIVLAPLAAAAAAAFLCVNFFYRRLTRQRRVMRLQETICVQNLEGDQQLVWQGKNSELLVLRFEPLLDATNSFSEENKLGQGGFGAVYKGKLPEGLGIAVKRLASHSGQGFIEFKNEVQFIAKLQHRNLVKLLGCCSEEPEKTLVYEYLPNKSLDFFIFEEKRRALLDWSKLLAIIEGIAHGLLYLHKHSRLRVIHRDLTPSNILLDNEMNLKISDFGLAKIFSSTNPDGNTTRRVVGTYGYMAPEYASKGVFSIKSDIFSFGVVILEILSRKRNSRRQQCGYITLETGMEIMGRGKVD
;
A
#
# COMPACT_ATOMS: atom_id res chain seq x y z
N MET A 1 2.38 47.25 34.43
CA MET A 1 3.17 46.01 34.27
C MET A 1 2.70 45.32 33.01
N THR A 2 3.61 44.76 32.20
CA THR A 2 3.22 43.86 31.09
C THR A 2 2.73 42.53 31.68
N PRO A 3 1.61 41.96 31.20
CA PRO A 3 1.14 40.67 31.68
C PRO A 3 2.15 39.58 31.28
N MET A 4 2.49 38.68 32.21
CA MET A 4 3.32 37.53 31.91
C MET A 4 2.56 36.60 30.95
N ARG A 5 3.04 36.50 29.71
CA ARG A 5 2.37 35.72 28.63
C ARG A 5 2.65 34.21 28.69
N PHE A 6 3.27 33.77 29.78
CA PHE A 6 3.44 32.37 30.16
C PHE A 6 3.26 32.24 31.67
N ALA A 7 2.86 31.05 32.13
CA ALA A 7 2.76 30.70 33.54
C ALA A 7 3.34 29.30 33.76
N THR A 8 4.08 29.09 34.85
CA THR A 8 4.68 27.81 35.22
C THR A 8 4.08 27.26 36.50
N GLY A 9 3.79 25.96 36.52
CA GLY A 9 3.21 25.26 37.66
C GLY A 9 4.13 24.19 38.22
N VAL A 10 3.97 23.90 39.51
CA VAL A 10 4.35 22.61 40.13
C VAL A 10 3.18 22.12 40.96
N THR A 11 2.81 20.85 40.80
CA THR A 11 1.98 20.13 41.78
C THR A 11 2.87 19.16 42.54
N ASP A 12 3.00 19.37 43.85
CA ASP A 12 3.82 18.54 44.73
C ASP A 12 2.92 17.54 45.46
N ASN A 13 2.58 16.45 44.76
CA ASN A 13 1.55 15.51 45.19
C ASN A 13 2.12 14.48 46.18
N SER A 14 1.53 14.40 47.37
CA SER A 14 2.11 13.68 48.50
C SER A 14 2.19 12.16 48.29
N ILE A 15 3.38 11.61 48.55
CA ILE A 15 3.69 10.19 48.82
C ILE A 15 3.58 9.23 47.61
N ASN A 16 2.55 9.33 46.77
CA ASN A 16 2.22 8.28 45.78
C ASN A 16 2.45 8.64 44.29
N PHE A 17 2.79 9.89 43.95
CA PHE A 17 2.98 10.32 42.55
C PHE A 17 4.19 11.26 42.40
N PRO A 18 4.92 11.25 41.27
CA PRO A 18 6.02 12.18 41.05
C PRO A 18 5.50 13.61 40.86
N SER A 19 6.22 14.60 41.41
CA SER A 19 5.85 16.03 41.29
C SER A 19 5.80 16.45 39.82
N VAL A 20 4.68 17.04 39.40
CA VAL A 20 4.45 17.41 37.98
C VAL A 20 4.77 18.89 37.77
N TYR A 21 5.68 19.15 36.84
CA TYR A 21 6.05 20.49 36.40
C TYR A 21 5.25 20.84 35.14
N SER A 22 4.72 22.05 35.05
CA SER A 22 3.95 22.50 33.88
C SER A 22 4.32 23.92 33.41
N LEU A 23 4.02 24.21 32.14
CA LEU A 23 4.16 25.52 31.51
C LEU A 23 3.01 25.70 30.50
N ALA A 24 2.28 26.81 30.64
CA ALA A 24 1.32 27.30 29.65
C ALA A 24 1.83 28.60 29.03
N GLN A 25 1.63 28.80 27.72
CA GLN A 25 2.04 30.01 27.00
C GLN A 25 1.08 30.32 25.84
N CYS A 26 0.84 31.60 25.59
CA CYS A 26 0.04 32.10 24.46
C CYS A 26 0.85 33.09 23.60
N THR A 27 0.52 33.21 22.32
CA THR A 27 1.14 34.20 21.42
C THR A 27 0.68 35.62 21.74
N GLN A 28 1.40 36.63 21.25
CA GLN A 28 1.21 38.01 21.69
C GLN A 28 -0.07 38.68 21.15
N ASP A 29 -0.73 38.06 20.16
CA ASP A 29 -1.95 38.49 19.47
C ASP A 29 -3.25 38.02 20.15
N LEU A 30 -3.21 37.08 21.09
CA LEU A 30 -4.40 36.58 21.78
C LEU A 30 -4.84 37.49 22.94
N SER A 31 -6.15 37.65 23.11
CA SER A 31 -6.71 38.20 24.35
C SER A 31 -6.62 37.17 25.50
N PRO A 32 -6.77 37.59 26.78
CA PRO A 32 -6.82 36.65 27.89
C PRO A 32 -7.94 35.60 27.77
N GLY A 33 -9.09 35.98 27.19
CA GLY A 33 -10.22 35.07 26.93
C GLY A 33 -9.89 34.03 25.87
N ASP A 34 -9.35 34.48 24.71
CA ASP A 34 -8.98 33.57 23.62
C ASP A 34 -7.86 32.61 24.02
N CYS A 35 -6.89 33.10 24.80
CA CYS A 35 -5.83 32.29 25.39
C CYS A 35 -6.40 31.21 26.32
N LEU A 36 -7.34 31.56 27.20
CA LEU A 36 -8.00 30.62 28.10
C LEU A 36 -8.81 29.57 27.32
N SER A 37 -9.62 29.98 26.33
CA SER A 37 -10.36 29.06 25.45
C SER A 37 -9.43 28.13 24.64
N CYS A 38 -8.32 28.64 24.12
CA CYS A 38 -7.32 27.85 23.39
C CYS A 38 -6.67 26.77 24.29
N LEU A 39 -6.46 27.08 25.57
CA LEU A 39 -5.93 26.13 26.56
C LEU A 39 -6.98 25.11 27.04
N HIS A 40 -8.26 25.51 27.18
CA HIS A 40 -9.33 24.60 27.60
C HIS A 40 -9.53 23.41 26.66
N LEU A 41 -9.39 23.62 25.34
CA LEU A 41 -9.46 22.55 24.32
C LEU A 41 -8.48 21.38 24.59
N TYR A 42 -7.39 21.62 25.34
CA TYR A 42 -6.45 20.58 25.74
C TYR A 42 -6.79 19.89 27.06
N LEU A 43 -7.52 20.54 27.97
CA LEU A 43 -7.91 19.93 29.25
C LEU A 43 -8.88 18.75 29.02
N ASP A 44 -9.79 18.88 28.06
CA ASP A 44 -10.69 17.78 27.66
C ASP A 44 -9.92 16.63 26.98
N GLN A 45 -8.92 16.94 26.14
CA GLN A 45 -8.07 15.93 25.50
C GLN A 45 -7.16 15.19 26.48
N LEU A 46 -6.69 15.86 27.55
CA LEU A 46 -5.91 15.22 28.62
C LEU A 46 -6.72 14.14 29.33
N ASN A 47 -7.98 14.45 29.68
CA ASN A 47 -8.90 13.51 30.32
C ASN A 47 -9.19 12.28 29.43
N PHE A 48 -9.40 12.48 28.13
CA PHE A 48 -9.76 11.40 27.21
C PHE A 48 -8.57 10.51 26.76
N SER A 49 -7.34 11.04 26.73
CA SER A 49 -6.22 10.36 26.02
C SER A 49 -4.86 10.31 26.73
N MET A 50 -4.64 11.06 27.82
CA MET A 50 -3.32 11.18 28.45
C MET A 50 -3.28 10.91 29.95
N SER A 51 -4.39 10.49 30.57
CA SER A 51 -4.52 10.15 32.00
C SER A 51 -3.57 9.06 32.53
N LEU A 52 -2.79 8.41 31.66
CA LEU A 52 -1.76 7.40 31.97
C LEU A 52 -0.35 7.76 31.45
N ARG A 53 -0.09 9.01 31.01
CA ARG A 53 1.20 9.42 30.44
C ARG A 53 2.01 10.31 31.39
N ILE A 54 3.25 9.94 31.64
CA ILE A 54 4.22 10.76 32.39
C ILE A 54 4.82 11.81 31.46
N GLY A 55 4.13 12.94 31.32
CA GLY A 55 4.54 14.09 30.52
C GLY A 55 3.87 14.16 29.14
N GLY A 56 3.79 15.38 28.61
CA GLY A 56 3.15 15.69 27.33
C GLY A 56 3.41 17.11 26.86
N ARG A 57 3.35 17.31 25.54
CA ARG A 57 3.53 18.60 24.87
C ARG A 57 2.41 18.76 23.84
N MET A 58 1.68 19.86 23.93
CA MET A 58 0.57 20.21 23.06
C MET A 58 0.77 21.64 22.57
N GLY A 59 0.50 21.88 21.29
CA GLY A 59 0.64 23.21 20.72
C GLY A 59 -0.03 23.32 19.36
N VAL A 60 -0.72 24.43 19.17
CA VAL A 60 -1.13 24.97 17.86
C VAL A 60 -0.36 26.26 17.61
N THR A 61 -0.63 26.92 16.49
CA THR A 61 0.06 28.16 16.08
C THR A 61 -0.06 29.34 17.05
N ARG A 62 -0.95 29.30 18.05
CA ARG A 62 -1.22 30.42 18.98
C ARG A 62 -1.21 30.10 20.49
N CYS A 63 -1.29 28.85 20.90
CA CYS A 63 -1.15 28.47 22.32
C CYS A 63 -0.40 27.15 22.48
N TYR A 64 0.29 27.03 23.62
CA TYR A 64 1.21 25.95 23.94
C TYR A 64 1.04 25.52 25.41
N PHE A 65 1.01 24.21 25.64
CA PHE A 65 0.99 23.62 26.96
C PHE A 65 1.97 22.45 27.04
N ARG A 66 2.78 22.42 28.11
CA ARG A 66 3.70 21.32 28.40
C ARG A 66 3.62 20.93 29.86
N TYR A 67 3.68 19.64 30.13
CA TYR A 67 3.92 19.09 31.45
C TYR A 67 4.95 17.95 31.38
N GLU A 68 5.74 17.77 32.44
CA GLU A 68 6.77 16.74 32.56
C GLU A 68 6.92 16.36 34.05
N ALA A 69 7.43 15.17 34.36
CA ALA A 69 7.80 14.79 35.73
C ALA A 69 9.20 15.28 36.17
N PHE A 70 9.82 16.18 35.41
CA PHE A 70 11.10 16.80 35.71
C PHE A 70 11.05 18.30 35.42
N LYS A 71 11.82 19.10 36.17
CA LYS A 71 11.86 20.55 35.98
C LYS A 71 12.55 20.90 34.66
N PHE A 72 11.81 21.56 33.75
CA PHE A 72 12.28 21.92 32.40
C PHE A 72 12.36 23.43 32.15
N TYR A 73 12.12 24.25 33.17
CA TYR A 73 12.20 25.72 33.11
C TYR A 73 13.08 26.25 34.25
N TYR A 74 13.75 27.38 34.00
CA TYR A 74 14.59 28.07 34.97
C TYR A 74 13.74 29.01 35.87
N GLY A 75 14.27 29.37 37.04
CA GLY A 75 13.58 30.22 38.02
C GLY A 75 12.62 29.47 38.96
N GLN A 76 11.79 30.22 39.67
CA GLN A 76 10.71 29.69 40.53
C GLN A 76 9.41 29.48 39.74
N PRO A 77 8.51 28.57 40.15
CA PRO A 77 7.21 28.42 39.50
C PRO A 77 6.31 29.63 39.78
N THR A 78 5.46 29.99 38.82
CA THR A 78 4.39 30.99 38.99
C THR A 78 3.30 30.51 39.95
N LEU A 79 3.04 29.19 39.98
CA LEU A 79 2.02 28.55 40.83
C LEU A 79 2.58 27.28 41.49
N LEU A 80 2.40 27.15 42.80
CA LEU A 80 2.71 25.93 43.55
C LEU A 80 1.44 25.36 44.17
N LEU A 81 0.97 24.23 43.65
CA LEU A 81 -0.16 23.48 44.18
C LEU A 81 0.33 22.48 45.23
N ARG A 82 0.08 22.79 46.50
CA ARG A 82 0.26 21.88 47.64
C ARG A 82 -1.07 21.18 47.97
N PRO A 83 -1.06 19.95 48.51
CA PRO A 83 -2.26 19.35 49.08
C PRO A 83 -2.79 20.19 50.26
N PRO A 84 -4.11 20.19 50.52
CA PRO A 84 -4.69 20.93 51.62
C PRO A 84 -4.19 20.38 52.96
N SER A 85 -3.46 21.19 53.72
CA SER A 85 -3.03 20.87 55.08
C SER A 85 -4.23 20.81 56.02
N SER A 86 -4.42 19.68 56.70
CA SER A 86 -5.43 19.53 57.75
C SER A 86 -5.11 20.39 58.99
N PRO A 87 -6.10 20.64 59.88
CA PRO A 87 -5.96 21.54 61.02
C PRO A 87 -4.94 21.08 62.09
N PRO A 88 -4.49 21.97 63.00
CA PRO A 88 -3.47 21.67 64.01
C PRO A 88 -3.92 20.65 65.08
N PRO A 89 -2.97 20.02 65.80
CA PRO A 89 -3.23 18.81 66.58
C PRO A 89 -3.86 19.04 67.96
N ALA A 90 -4.63 18.05 68.41
CA ALA A 90 -5.00 17.81 69.81
C ALA A 90 -4.24 16.58 70.37
N LEU A 91 -4.26 16.40 71.68
CA LEU A 91 -3.29 15.58 72.43
C LEU A 91 -3.39 14.05 72.23
N THR A 92 -2.27 13.38 72.54
CA THR A 92 -2.05 11.94 72.77
C THR A 92 -2.74 11.43 74.06
N PRO A 93 -2.76 10.11 74.41
CA PRO A 93 -2.06 8.93 73.84
C PRO A 93 -3.08 7.86 73.32
N THR A 94 -2.92 6.51 73.27
CA THR A 94 -1.94 5.55 73.83
C THR A 94 -1.91 4.19 73.09
N GLU A 95 -0.80 3.46 73.26
CA GLU A 95 -0.66 1.99 73.20
C GLU A 95 -0.89 1.20 71.88
N ALA A 96 -0.70 -0.13 71.97
CA ALA A 96 -0.35 -1.09 70.91
C ALA A 96 -1.27 -2.36 71.04
N PRO A 97 -1.16 -3.47 70.23
CA PRO A 97 -0.06 -3.86 69.34
C PRO A 97 -0.38 -4.59 68.00
N LYS A 98 0.68 -4.76 67.19
CA LYS A 98 0.98 -5.88 66.25
C LYS A 98 -0.16 -6.60 65.50
N HIS A 99 -0.05 -6.63 64.17
CA HIS A 99 -0.10 -7.92 63.45
C HIS A 99 0.93 -8.01 62.32
N ARG A 100 1.35 -9.24 61.98
CA ARG A 100 2.25 -9.53 60.84
C ARG A 100 1.42 -9.84 59.58
N GLY A 101 1.95 -9.44 58.43
CA GLY A 101 1.56 -9.90 57.10
C GLY A 101 2.65 -9.58 56.08
N HIS A 102 3.31 -10.58 55.51
CA HIS A 102 4.46 -10.40 54.60
C HIS A 102 4.34 -11.37 53.41
N ILE A 103 3.84 -10.87 52.27
CA ILE A 103 3.59 -11.68 51.07
C ILE A 103 4.14 -10.96 49.82
N SER A 104 4.96 -11.69 49.05
CA SER A 104 5.44 -11.48 47.67
C SER A 104 5.75 -10.05 47.14
N LYS A 105 7.05 -9.69 47.08
CA LYS A 105 7.58 -8.66 46.15
C LYS A 105 7.82 -9.16 44.71
N LEU A 106 7.47 -10.41 44.39
CA LEU A 106 7.90 -11.09 43.15
C LEU A 106 6.99 -10.90 41.92
N LEU A 107 5.81 -10.30 42.06
CA LEU A 107 4.82 -10.20 40.97
C LEU A 107 4.89 -8.90 40.14
N ALA A 108 5.69 -7.90 40.52
CA ALA A 108 5.74 -6.61 39.82
C ALA A 108 6.63 -6.58 38.57
N ILE A 109 7.60 -7.50 38.47
CA ILE A 109 8.64 -7.51 37.42
C ILE A 109 8.08 -7.74 36.00
N PRO A 110 7.12 -8.65 35.75
CA PRO A 110 6.61 -8.90 34.39
C PRO A 110 5.93 -7.70 33.72
N ILE A 111 5.29 -6.83 34.52
CA ILE A 111 4.37 -5.78 34.06
C ILE A 111 5.12 -4.65 33.32
N VAL A 112 6.35 -4.34 33.73
CA VAL A 112 7.17 -3.27 33.11
C VAL A 112 8.02 -3.80 31.94
N LEU A 113 8.44 -5.07 32.00
CA LEU A 113 9.28 -5.67 30.95
C LEU A 113 8.50 -5.96 29.65
N ALA A 114 7.24 -6.40 29.74
CA ALA A 114 6.47 -6.76 28.55
C ALA A 114 6.21 -5.57 27.58
N PRO A 115 5.81 -4.36 28.04
CA PRO A 115 5.68 -3.19 27.15
C PRO A 115 7.01 -2.76 26.51
N LEU A 116 8.11 -2.82 27.26
CA LEU A 116 9.45 -2.49 26.74
C LEU A 116 9.90 -3.49 25.67
N ALA A 117 9.69 -4.78 25.89
CA ALA A 117 9.97 -5.83 24.90
C ALA A 117 9.11 -5.68 23.64
N ALA A 118 7.81 -5.36 23.78
CA ALA A 118 6.91 -5.12 22.66
C ALA A 118 7.32 -3.88 21.84
N ALA A 119 7.69 -2.78 22.51
CA ALA A 119 8.18 -1.57 21.84
C ALA A 119 9.51 -1.81 21.11
N ALA A 120 10.45 -2.55 21.72
CA ALA A 120 11.71 -2.94 21.09
C ALA A 120 11.48 -3.86 19.87
N ALA A 121 10.57 -4.82 19.96
CA ALA A 121 10.19 -5.69 18.85
C ALA A 121 9.54 -4.91 17.70
N ALA A 122 8.63 -3.99 17.99
CA ALA A 122 8.03 -3.10 16.99
C ALA A 122 9.08 -2.22 16.30
N ALA A 123 9.98 -1.60 17.06
CA ALA A 123 11.09 -0.81 16.52
C ALA A 123 12.02 -1.66 15.63
N PHE A 124 12.37 -2.87 16.07
CA PHE A 124 13.18 -3.81 15.28
C PHE A 124 12.48 -4.20 13.97
N LEU A 125 11.18 -4.51 14.00
CA LEU A 125 10.40 -4.81 12.79
C LEU A 125 10.35 -3.60 11.83
N CYS A 126 10.14 -2.38 12.34
CA CYS A 126 10.18 -1.17 11.53
C CYS A 126 11.55 -0.93 10.90
N VAL A 127 12.64 -1.09 11.65
CA VAL A 127 14.02 -0.97 11.13
C VAL A 127 14.31 -2.05 10.09
N ASN A 128 13.92 -3.31 10.34
CA ASN A 128 14.11 -4.43 9.41
C ASN A 128 13.29 -4.21 8.12
N PHE A 129 12.05 -3.71 8.21
CA PHE A 129 11.24 -3.31 7.06
C PHE A 129 11.89 -2.16 6.27
N PHE A 130 12.37 -1.11 6.93
CA PHE A 130 13.03 0.02 6.27
C PHE A 130 14.35 -0.40 5.61
N TYR A 131 15.13 -1.27 6.26
CA TYR A 131 16.36 -1.84 5.72
C TYR A 131 16.08 -2.78 4.52
N ARG A 132 15.04 -3.62 4.58
CA ARG A 132 14.55 -4.42 3.44
C ARG A 132 14.10 -3.53 2.28
N ARG A 133 13.43 -2.41 2.54
CA ARG A 133 12.99 -1.45 1.52
C ARG A 133 14.19 -0.77 0.84
N LEU A 134 15.14 -0.26 1.63
CA LEU A 134 16.37 0.37 1.14
C LEU A 134 17.27 -0.61 0.38
N THR A 135 17.41 -1.85 0.85
CA THR A 135 18.19 -2.88 0.14
C THR A 135 17.48 -3.37 -1.13
N ARG A 136 16.15 -3.52 -1.15
CA ARG A 136 15.38 -3.81 -2.38
C ARG A 136 15.54 -2.68 -3.42
N GLN A 137 15.56 -1.41 -3.00
CA GLN A 137 15.88 -0.29 -3.90
C GLN A 137 17.33 -0.33 -4.39
N ARG A 138 18.32 -0.47 -3.50
CA ARG A 138 19.75 -0.54 -3.87
C ARG A 138 20.07 -1.69 -4.84
N ARG A 139 19.40 -2.84 -4.70
CA ARG A 139 19.51 -3.97 -5.65
C ARG A 139 19.03 -3.62 -7.05
N VAL A 140 17.91 -2.89 -7.17
CA VAL A 140 17.42 -2.40 -8.46
C VAL A 140 18.37 -1.34 -9.05
N MET A 141 18.99 -0.50 -8.22
CA MET A 141 20.00 0.46 -8.70
C MET A 141 21.29 -0.20 -9.19
N ARG A 142 21.82 -1.26 -8.54
CA ARG A 142 23.01 -1.97 -9.05
C ARG A 142 22.73 -2.82 -10.29
N LEU A 143 21.47 -3.23 -10.48
CA LEU A 143 21.00 -3.82 -11.73
C LEU A 143 21.17 -2.89 -12.95
N GLN A 144 21.00 -1.58 -12.75
CA GLN A 144 21.26 -0.55 -13.75
C GLN A 144 22.75 -0.40 -14.10
N GLU A 145 23.65 -0.85 -13.22
CA GLU A 145 25.10 -0.71 -13.35
C GLU A 145 25.75 -1.94 -14.01
N THR A 146 25.21 -3.15 -13.80
CA THR A 146 25.81 -4.41 -14.29
C THR A 146 25.22 -4.91 -15.63
N ILE A 147 23.95 -4.61 -15.95
CA ILE A 147 23.23 -5.28 -17.06
C ILE A 147 22.78 -4.30 -18.17
N CYS A 148 22.76 -2.99 -17.91
CA CYS A 148 22.22 -2.03 -18.86
C CYS A 148 23.18 -1.64 -19.99
N VAL A 149 22.63 -1.50 -21.19
CA VAL A 149 23.32 -0.85 -22.31
C VAL A 149 23.30 0.66 -22.09
N GLN A 150 24.46 1.25 -21.78
CA GLN A 150 24.63 2.69 -21.89
C GLN A 150 24.88 3.03 -23.37
N ASN A 151 24.11 3.97 -23.90
CA ASN A 151 24.07 4.43 -25.29
C ASN A 151 23.46 3.42 -26.30
N LEU A 152 22.24 3.71 -26.76
CA LEU A 152 21.79 3.27 -28.09
C LEU A 152 22.16 4.37 -29.09
N GLU A 153 23.09 4.07 -29.99
CA GLU A 153 23.37 4.87 -31.19
C GLU A 153 22.62 4.32 -32.40
N GLY A 154 22.16 5.19 -33.30
CA GLY A 154 21.42 4.82 -34.52
C GLY A 154 19.89 4.93 -34.42
N ASP A 155 19.20 4.59 -35.52
CA ASP A 155 17.79 4.94 -35.80
C ASP A 155 16.75 4.45 -34.78
N GLN A 156 17.10 3.51 -33.90
CA GLN A 156 16.22 3.11 -32.79
C GLN A 156 15.87 4.29 -31.86
N GLN A 157 16.71 5.33 -31.83
CA GLN A 157 16.47 6.55 -31.05
C GLN A 157 15.19 7.31 -31.46
N LEU A 158 14.69 7.15 -32.70
CA LEU A 158 13.44 7.75 -33.17
C LEU A 158 12.19 7.16 -32.52
N VAL A 159 12.24 5.91 -32.03
CA VAL A 159 11.10 5.24 -31.36
C VAL A 159 11.04 5.59 -29.88
N TRP A 160 12.19 5.80 -29.24
CA TRP A 160 12.31 5.97 -27.79
C TRP A 160 12.25 7.43 -27.33
N GLN A 161 11.36 8.25 -27.91
CA GLN A 161 11.14 9.65 -27.51
C GLN A 161 10.39 9.76 -26.16
N GLY A 162 11.08 9.40 -25.09
CA GLY A 162 10.64 9.50 -23.71
C GLY A 162 11.81 9.80 -22.77
N LYS A 163 12.28 11.07 -22.77
CA LYS A 163 13.38 11.59 -21.92
C LYS A 163 13.11 11.58 -20.39
N ASN A 164 12.31 10.63 -19.90
CA ASN A 164 12.02 10.38 -18.48
C ASN A 164 11.33 9.00 -18.34
N SER A 165 12.05 7.98 -17.88
CA SER A 165 11.51 6.71 -17.33
C SER A 165 12.62 5.95 -16.60
N GLU A 166 12.31 5.34 -15.44
CA GLU A 166 13.23 4.50 -14.65
C GLU A 166 13.44 3.09 -15.27
N LEU A 167 13.31 2.96 -16.59
CA LEU A 167 13.24 1.66 -17.26
C LEU A 167 14.63 1.20 -17.70
N LEU A 168 15.00 -0.01 -17.28
CA LEU A 168 16.28 -0.61 -17.63
C LEU A 168 16.24 -1.25 -19.02
N VAL A 169 17.10 -0.83 -19.95
CA VAL A 169 17.32 -1.56 -21.22
C VAL A 169 18.42 -2.58 -20.97
N LEU A 170 18.07 -3.86 -21.04
CA LEU A 170 18.89 -5.00 -20.64
C LEU A 170 19.35 -5.79 -21.88
N ARG A 171 20.55 -6.37 -21.84
CA ARG A 171 20.99 -7.36 -22.84
C ARG A 171 20.32 -8.71 -22.67
N PHE A 172 20.32 -9.56 -23.71
CA PHE A 172 19.67 -10.87 -23.69
C PHE A 172 20.44 -11.93 -22.91
N GLU A 173 21.79 -11.95 -22.93
CA GLU A 173 22.55 -13.04 -22.29
C GLU A 173 22.34 -13.12 -20.77
N PRO A 174 22.32 -12.00 -20.01
CA PRO A 174 21.99 -12.04 -18.58
C PRO A 174 20.55 -12.48 -18.28
N LEU A 175 19.65 -12.50 -19.27
CA LEU A 175 18.29 -13.05 -19.15
C LEU A 175 18.25 -14.55 -19.49
N LEU A 176 19.11 -15.05 -20.38
CA LEU A 176 19.35 -16.49 -20.55
C LEU A 176 19.88 -17.08 -19.23
N ASP A 177 20.95 -16.51 -18.67
CA ASP A 177 21.55 -16.96 -17.41
C ASP A 177 20.52 -16.94 -16.27
N ALA A 178 19.82 -15.81 -16.10
CA ALA A 178 18.86 -15.64 -15.01
C ALA A 178 17.66 -16.61 -15.10
N THR A 179 17.30 -17.11 -16.29
CA THR A 179 16.18 -18.03 -16.51
C THR A 179 16.59 -19.50 -16.71
N ASN A 180 17.88 -19.82 -16.58
CA ASN A 180 18.47 -21.10 -16.97
C ASN A 180 18.08 -21.47 -18.42
N SER A 181 18.48 -20.62 -19.37
CA SER A 181 18.22 -20.73 -20.81
C SER A 181 16.74 -20.90 -21.18
N PHE A 182 15.85 -20.19 -20.47
CA PHE A 182 14.38 -20.32 -20.60
C PHE A 182 13.87 -21.77 -20.41
N SER A 183 14.43 -22.51 -19.46
CA SER A 183 13.98 -23.88 -19.13
C SER A 183 12.48 -23.95 -18.81
N GLU A 184 11.84 -25.04 -19.24
CA GLU A 184 10.41 -25.28 -18.97
C GLU A 184 10.13 -25.46 -17.46
N GLU A 185 11.12 -25.85 -16.65
CA GLU A 185 11.04 -25.87 -15.18
C GLU A 185 10.79 -24.49 -14.57
N ASN A 186 11.36 -23.44 -15.19
CA ASN A 186 11.16 -22.05 -14.77
C ASN A 186 9.87 -21.44 -15.34
N LYS A 187 9.12 -22.14 -16.20
CA LYS A 187 7.95 -21.59 -16.90
C LYS A 187 6.78 -21.33 -15.95
N LEU A 188 6.36 -20.08 -15.88
CA LEU A 188 5.23 -19.61 -15.08
C LEU A 188 3.90 -19.70 -15.84
N GLY A 189 3.94 -19.57 -17.16
CA GLY A 189 2.78 -19.70 -18.04
C GLY A 189 3.11 -19.38 -19.50
N GLN A 190 2.16 -19.65 -20.40
CA GLN A 190 2.25 -19.32 -21.82
C GLN A 190 0.85 -18.98 -22.36
N GLY A 191 0.77 -17.97 -23.23
CA GLY A 191 -0.45 -17.54 -23.89
C GLY A 191 -0.19 -17.01 -25.29
N GLY A 192 -1.18 -16.35 -25.90
CA GLY A 192 -1.04 -15.73 -27.22
C GLY A 192 0.06 -14.65 -27.28
N PHE A 193 0.40 -14.07 -26.13
CA PHE A 193 1.38 -13.01 -25.95
C PHE A 193 2.80 -13.53 -25.65
N GLY A 194 3.08 -14.81 -25.90
CA GLY A 194 4.36 -15.47 -25.61
C GLY A 194 4.38 -16.25 -24.29
N ALA A 195 5.59 -16.56 -23.81
CA ALA A 195 5.82 -17.37 -22.62
C ALA A 195 6.51 -16.57 -21.51
N VAL A 196 6.12 -16.83 -20.26
CA VAL A 196 6.63 -16.14 -19.07
C VAL A 196 7.44 -17.12 -18.23
N TYR A 197 8.69 -16.77 -17.96
CA TYR A 197 9.64 -17.58 -17.20
C TYR A 197 10.03 -16.88 -15.90
N LYS A 198 10.21 -17.66 -14.85
CA LYS A 198 10.86 -17.24 -13.61
C LYS A 198 12.33 -17.04 -13.87
N GLY A 199 12.90 -15.96 -13.34
CA GLY A 199 14.34 -15.77 -13.33
C GLY A 199 14.85 -15.31 -11.98
N LYS A 200 16.17 -15.42 -11.78
CA LYS A 200 16.89 -14.95 -10.60
C LYS A 200 18.14 -14.22 -11.05
N LEU A 201 18.12 -12.90 -10.93
CA LEU A 201 19.25 -12.03 -11.28
C LEU A 201 20.38 -12.15 -10.25
N PRO A 202 21.59 -11.63 -10.56
CA PRO A 202 22.63 -11.36 -9.58
C PRO A 202 22.08 -10.66 -8.33
N GLU A 203 22.70 -10.91 -7.17
CA GLU A 203 22.17 -10.61 -5.82
C GLU A 203 20.85 -11.31 -5.43
N GLY A 204 20.32 -12.18 -6.28
CA GLY A 204 19.18 -13.04 -5.98
C GLY A 204 17.81 -12.36 -6.07
N LEU A 205 17.68 -11.28 -6.84
CA LEU A 205 16.38 -10.68 -7.12
C LEU A 205 15.57 -11.60 -8.05
N GLY A 206 14.40 -12.04 -7.59
CA GLY A 206 13.46 -12.81 -8.41
C GLY A 206 12.73 -11.92 -9.43
N ILE A 207 12.67 -12.37 -10.68
CA ILE A 207 12.00 -11.69 -11.80
C ILE A 207 11.04 -12.62 -12.55
N ALA A 208 10.10 -12.04 -13.30
CA ALA A 208 9.31 -12.72 -14.30
C ALA A 208 9.65 -12.16 -15.69
N VAL A 209 10.02 -13.03 -16.62
CA VAL A 209 10.58 -12.70 -17.94
C VAL A 209 9.60 -13.16 -19.00
N LYS A 210 8.83 -12.22 -19.58
CA LYS A 210 7.88 -12.45 -20.66
C LYS A 210 8.62 -12.33 -21.99
N ARG A 211 8.97 -13.47 -22.60
CA ARG A 211 9.60 -13.58 -23.92
C ARG A 211 8.49 -13.66 -24.98
N LEU A 212 8.41 -12.64 -25.82
CA LEU A 212 7.32 -12.46 -26.78
C LEU A 212 7.55 -13.31 -28.03
N ALA A 213 6.48 -13.72 -28.71
CA ALA A 213 6.56 -14.60 -29.87
C ALA A 213 7.06 -13.85 -31.13
N SER A 214 8.34 -14.02 -31.46
CA SER A 214 9.05 -13.33 -32.55
C SER A 214 8.41 -13.49 -33.94
N HIS A 215 7.65 -14.57 -34.16
CA HIS A 215 6.98 -14.89 -35.43
C HIS A 215 5.61 -14.20 -35.61
N SER A 216 5.29 -13.17 -34.81
CA SER A 216 4.02 -12.44 -34.95
C SER A 216 4.22 -10.91 -34.94
N GLY A 217 3.67 -10.23 -35.95
CA GLY A 217 3.59 -8.77 -35.95
C GLY A 217 2.74 -8.20 -34.81
N GLN A 218 1.93 -9.04 -34.16
CA GLN A 218 1.16 -8.72 -32.96
C GLN A 218 2.07 -8.54 -31.74
N GLY A 219 3.01 -9.47 -31.49
CA GLY A 219 3.90 -9.41 -30.33
C GLY A 219 4.78 -8.17 -30.29
N PHE A 220 5.19 -7.62 -31.44
CA PHE A 220 5.94 -6.36 -31.50
C PHE A 220 5.09 -5.13 -31.19
N ILE A 221 3.80 -5.14 -31.54
CA ILE A 221 2.85 -4.10 -31.14
C ILE A 221 2.61 -4.16 -29.63
N GLU A 222 2.45 -5.37 -29.07
CA GLU A 222 2.30 -5.60 -27.63
C GLU A 222 3.54 -5.18 -26.84
N PHE A 223 4.76 -5.49 -27.33
CA PHE A 223 6.02 -4.99 -26.76
C PHE A 223 6.01 -3.46 -26.64
N LYS A 224 5.70 -2.77 -27.75
CA LYS A 224 5.64 -1.31 -27.79
C LYS A 224 4.56 -0.76 -26.85
N ASN A 225 3.38 -1.39 -26.78
CA ASN A 225 2.33 -1.00 -25.85
C ASN A 225 2.80 -1.15 -24.39
N GLU A 226 3.30 -2.33 -23.98
CA GLU A 226 3.75 -2.55 -22.60
C GLU A 226 4.82 -1.51 -22.22
N VAL A 227 5.89 -1.37 -23.01
CA VAL A 227 6.95 -0.38 -22.72
C VAL A 227 6.41 1.06 -22.75
N GLN A 228 5.49 1.41 -23.65
CA GLN A 228 4.90 2.75 -23.70
C GLN A 228 4.03 3.07 -22.48
N PHE A 229 3.33 2.08 -21.93
CA PHE A 229 2.39 2.21 -20.81
C PHE A 229 3.05 1.90 -19.46
N ILE A 230 3.37 0.63 -19.16
CA ILE A 230 3.67 0.22 -17.78
C ILE A 230 4.99 0.81 -17.24
N ALA A 231 5.93 1.17 -18.11
CA ALA A 231 7.14 1.92 -17.71
C ALA A 231 6.84 3.32 -17.13
N LYS A 232 5.68 3.90 -17.46
CA LYS A 232 5.23 5.24 -17.02
C LYS A 232 4.12 5.18 -15.96
N LEU A 233 3.73 3.98 -15.53
CA LEU A 233 2.66 3.75 -14.57
C LEU A 233 3.26 3.17 -13.29
N GLN A 234 3.14 3.90 -12.18
CA GLN A 234 3.64 3.48 -10.88
C GLN A 234 2.53 3.58 -9.84
N HIS A 235 2.02 2.42 -9.42
CA HIS A 235 0.96 2.31 -8.41
C HIS A 235 1.06 0.95 -7.71
N ARG A 236 0.68 0.89 -6.41
CA ARG A 236 0.82 -0.31 -5.57
C ARG A 236 0.11 -1.54 -6.16
N ASN A 237 -1.07 -1.33 -6.75
CA ASN A 237 -1.92 -2.38 -7.33
C ASN A 237 -1.66 -2.67 -8.82
N LEU A 238 -0.49 -2.28 -9.35
CA LEU A 238 -0.01 -2.66 -10.69
C LEU A 238 1.29 -3.46 -10.57
N VAL A 239 1.60 -4.31 -11.56
CA VAL A 239 2.92 -4.98 -11.64
C VAL A 239 3.98 -3.97 -12.07
N LYS A 240 5.12 -3.88 -11.36
CA LYS A 240 6.25 -3.06 -11.84
C LYS A 240 7.01 -3.79 -12.95
N LEU A 241 7.05 -3.20 -14.15
CA LEU A 241 8.07 -3.46 -15.15
C LEU A 241 9.41 -2.90 -14.64
N LEU A 242 10.44 -3.74 -14.66
CA LEU A 242 11.81 -3.40 -14.23
C LEU A 242 12.68 -3.02 -15.44
N GLY A 243 12.48 -3.70 -16.57
CA GLY A 243 13.26 -3.47 -17.78
C GLY A 243 12.75 -4.23 -19.01
N CYS A 244 13.44 -4.05 -20.13
CA CYS A 244 13.17 -4.75 -21.39
C CYS A 244 14.46 -5.04 -22.17
N CYS A 245 14.48 -6.13 -22.93
CA CYS A 245 15.48 -6.40 -23.96
C CYS A 245 14.82 -6.31 -25.35
N SER A 246 15.55 -5.74 -26.32
CA SER A 246 15.06 -5.47 -27.68
C SER A 246 16.07 -5.81 -28.79
N GLU A 247 17.11 -6.61 -28.50
CA GLU A 247 18.06 -7.15 -29.49
C GLU A 247 17.32 -8.07 -30.48
N GLU A 248 17.66 -8.10 -31.78
CA GLU A 248 16.92 -8.97 -32.72
C GLU A 248 17.48 -10.39 -32.73
N PRO A 249 16.64 -11.46 -32.75
CA PRO A 249 15.18 -11.49 -32.96
C PRO A 249 14.33 -11.44 -31.66
N GLU A 250 14.92 -11.09 -30.53
CA GLU A 250 14.34 -11.22 -29.18
C GLU A 250 13.57 -9.98 -28.73
N LYS A 251 12.38 -10.16 -28.14
CA LYS A 251 11.61 -9.04 -27.56
C LYS A 251 11.08 -9.50 -26.20
N THR A 252 11.65 -8.96 -25.14
CA THR A 252 11.52 -9.52 -23.80
C THR A 252 11.25 -8.45 -22.76
N LEU A 253 10.27 -8.69 -21.89
CA LEU A 253 9.83 -7.78 -20.83
C LEU A 253 10.14 -8.40 -19.46
N VAL A 254 10.74 -7.62 -18.56
CA VAL A 254 11.23 -8.08 -17.25
C VAL A 254 10.46 -7.40 -16.14
N TYR A 255 9.68 -8.17 -15.40
CA TYR A 255 8.78 -7.75 -14.32
C TYR A 255 9.30 -8.20 -12.95
N GLU A 256 8.79 -7.58 -11.88
CA GLU A 256 8.94 -8.14 -10.53
C GLU A 256 8.28 -9.55 -10.43
N TYR A 257 8.96 -10.51 -9.79
CA TYR A 257 8.38 -11.84 -9.59
C TYR A 257 7.31 -11.82 -8.50
N LEU A 258 6.13 -12.36 -8.84
CA LEU A 258 4.99 -12.48 -7.93
C LEU A 258 4.74 -13.97 -7.65
N PRO A 259 5.03 -14.45 -6.42
CA PRO A 259 5.07 -15.89 -6.16
C PRO A 259 3.69 -16.54 -6.05
N ASN A 260 2.66 -15.78 -5.67
CA ASN A 260 1.31 -16.27 -5.49
C ASN A 260 0.46 -16.21 -6.77
N LYS A 261 1.10 -16.30 -7.95
CA LYS A 261 0.45 -16.48 -9.27
C LYS A 261 -0.70 -15.50 -9.54
N SER A 262 -1.76 -15.95 -10.23
CA SER A 262 -2.95 -15.22 -10.64
C SER A 262 -4.16 -15.50 -9.73
N LEU A 263 -5.14 -14.61 -9.71
CA LEU A 263 -6.38 -14.76 -8.92
C LEU A 263 -7.20 -15.99 -9.36
N ASP A 264 -7.23 -16.27 -10.67
CA ASP A 264 -7.97 -17.41 -11.24
C ASP A 264 -7.51 -18.78 -10.67
N PHE A 265 -6.23 -18.89 -10.31
CA PHE A 265 -5.61 -20.05 -9.65
C PHE A 265 -6.20 -20.34 -8.26
N PHE A 266 -6.86 -19.37 -7.61
CA PHE A 266 -7.45 -19.51 -6.26
C PHE A 266 -8.97 -19.48 -6.24
N ILE A 267 -9.63 -18.68 -7.08
CA ILE A 267 -11.10 -18.56 -7.04
C ILE A 267 -11.80 -19.77 -7.66
N PHE A 268 -11.22 -20.39 -8.69
CA PHE A 268 -11.85 -21.52 -9.40
C PHE A 268 -11.46 -22.90 -8.85
N GLU A 269 -10.27 -23.07 -8.27
CA GLU A 269 -9.87 -24.36 -7.69
C GLU A 269 -10.30 -24.46 -6.23
N GLU A 270 -11.25 -25.36 -5.94
CA GLU A 270 -11.88 -25.54 -4.64
C GLU A 270 -10.90 -25.63 -3.46
N LYS A 271 -9.85 -26.46 -3.59
CA LYS A 271 -8.81 -26.65 -2.57
C LYS A 271 -8.04 -25.37 -2.22
N ARG A 272 -7.99 -24.38 -3.12
CA ARG A 272 -7.30 -23.09 -2.91
C ARG A 272 -8.24 -21.97 -2.50
N ARG A 273 -9.58 -22.14 -2.62
CA ARG A 273 -10.56 -21.12 -2.22
C ARG A 273 -10.40 -20.71 -0.77
N ALA A 274 -10.07 -21.66 0.12
CA ALA A 274 -9.85 -21.46 1.55
C ALA A 274 -8.65 -20.53 1.89
N LEU A 275 -7.71 -20.32 0.96
CA LEU A 275 -6.60 -19.37 1.16
C LEU A 275 -7.06 -17.90 1.00
N LEU A 276 -8.14 -17.70 0.23
CA LEU A 276 -8.83 -16.42 0.02
C LEU A 276 -10.15 -16.40 0.80
N ASP A 277 -10.04 -16.04 2.08
CA ASP A 277 -11.19 -15.62 2.89
C ASP A 277 -11.84 -14.34 2.35
N TRP A 278 -12.99 -13.98 2.94
CA TRP A 278 -13.78 -12.83 2.51
C TRP A 278 -13.05 -11.49 2.66
N SER A 279 -12.21 -11.32 3.70
CA SER A 279 -11.45 -10.08 3.90
C SER A 279 -10.38 -9.92 2.81
N LYS A 280 -9.69 -11.00 2.43
CA LYS A 280 -8.77 -10.97 1.28
C LYS A 280 -9.51 -10.71 -0.03
N LEU A 281 -10.70 -11.28 -0.24
CA LEU A 281 -11.50 -11.01 -1.44
C LEU A 281 -11.94 -9.54 -1.54
N LEU A 282 -12.40 -8.94 -0.43
CA LEU A 282 -12.75 -7.51 -0.41
C LEU A 282 -11.53 -6.62 -0.71
N ALA A 283 -10.39 -6.88 -0.06
CA ALA A 283 -9.14 -6.18 -0.37
C ALA A 283 -8.70 -6.36 -1.84
N ILE A 284 -9.03 -7.51 -2.45
CA ILE A 284 -8.81 -7.76 -3.89
C ILE A 284 -9.76 -6.92 -4.76
N ILE A 285 -11.05 -6.89 -4.47
CA ILE A 285 -12.02 -6.07 -5.22
C ILE A 285 -11.67 -4.58 -5.10
N GLU A 286 -11.36 -4.10 -3.89
CA GLU A 286 -10.93 -2.73 -3.63
C GLU A 286 -9.62 -2.39 -4.35
N GLY A 287 -8.61 -3.25 -4.31
CA GLY A 287 -7.32 -2.97 -4.95
C GLY A 287 -7.43 -2.91 -6.49
N ILE A 288 -8.35 -3.67 -7.10
CA ILE A 288 -8.64 -3.58 -8.54
C ILE A 288 -9.31 -2.23 -8.83
N ALA A 289 -10.31 -1.84 -8.04
CA ALA A 289 -10.95 -0.53 -8.17
C ALA A 289 -9.94 0.63 -8.04
N HIS A 290 -9.02 0.57 -7.07
CA HIS A 290 -7.92 1.55 -6.94
C HIS A 290 -6.97 1.53 -8.15
N GLY A 291 -6.64 0.35 -8.69
CA GLY A 291 -5.81 0.20 -9.88
C GLY A 291 -6.45 0.84 -11.12
N LEU A 292 -7.73 0.55 -11.37
CA LEU A 292 -8.49 1.15 -12.48
C LEU A 292 -8.69 2.65 -12.30
N LEU A 293 -9.04 3.11 -11.09
CA LEU A 293 -9.17 4.54 -10.77
C LEU A 293 -7.85 5.29 -11.04
N TYR A 294 -6.71 4.69 -10.72
CA TYR A 294 -5.40 5.23 -11.10
C TYR A 294 -5.28 5.36 -12.62
N LEU A 295 -5.44 4.27 -13.38
CA LEU A 295 -5.33 4.24 -14.86
C LEU A 295 -6.30 5.21 -15.57
N HIS A 296 -7.50 5.41 -15.03
CA HIS A 296 -8.57 6.20 -15.65
C HIS A 296 -8.51 7.69 -15.31
N LYS A 297 -7.92 8.07 -14.16
CA LYS A 297 -8.04 9.42 -13.59
C LYS A 297 -6.75 10.03 -13.04
N HIS A 298 -5.81 9.24 -12.51
CA HIS A 298 -4.64 9.76 -11.76
C HIS A 298 -3.29 9.48 -12.43
N SER A 299 -3.21 8.58 -13.40
CA SER A 299 -2.03 8.43 -14.26
C SER A 299 -1.91 9.58 -15.26
N ARG A 300 -0.67 9.95 -15.61
CA ARG A 300 -0.35 11.07 -16.53
C ARG A 300 -1.00 10.93 -17.91
N LEU A 301 -1.25 9.69 -18.35
CA LEU A 301 -2.07 9.35 -19.50
C LEU A 301 -3.31 8.63 -18.98
N ARG A 302 -4.48 8.88 -19.56
CA ARG A 302 -5.66 8.05 -19.31
C ARG A 302 -5.53 6.76 -20.11
N VAL A 303 -5.38 5.64 -19.42
CA VAL A 303 -5.13 4.32 -20.02
C VAL A 303 -6.34 3.42 -19.82
N ILE A 304 -6.77 2.73 -20.87
CA ILE A 304 -7.78 1.67 -20.84
C ILE A 304 -7.06 0.33 -20.96
N HIS A 305 -7.37 -0.63 -20.09
CA HIS A 305 -6.71 -1.94 -20.04
C HIS A 305 -7.17 -2.86 -21.18
N ARG A 306 -8.49 -2.86 -21.46
CA ARG A 306 -9.20 -3.67 -22.48
C ARG A 306 -9.14 -5.19 -22.32
N ASP A 307 -8.25 -5.73 -21.48
CA ASP A 307 -8.18 -7.16 -21.14
C ASP A 307 -8.05 -7.38 -19.62
N LEU A 308 -9.02 -6.91 -18.84
CA LEU A 308 -9.07 -7.13 -17.39
C LEU A 308 -9.77 -8.46 -17.09
N THR A 309 -9.02 -9.43 -16.54
CA THR A 309 -9.49 -10.80 -16.26
C THR A 309 -8.83 -11.33 -14.98
N PRO A 310 -9.35 -12.39 -14.31
CA PRO A 310 -8.72 -12.92 -13.10
C PRO A 310 -7.37 -13.62 -13.35
N SER A 311 -7.02 -13.98 -14.59
CA SER A 311 -5.66 -14.41 -14.92
C SER A 311 -4.67 -13.23 -14.94
N ASN A 312 -5.18 -12.03 -15.26
CA ASN A 312 -4.41 -10.79 -15.38
C ASN A 312 -4.42 -9.97 -14.05
N ILE A 313 -4.91 -10.57 -12.96
CA ILE A 313 -4.75 -10.09 -11.58
C ILE A 313 -3.75 -11.02 -10.89
N LEU A 314 -2.51 -10.58 -10.71
CA LEU A 314 -1.46 -11.35 -10.03
C LEU A 314 -1.40 -11.02 -8.53
N LEU A 315 -0.88 -11.93 -7.71
CA LEU A 315 -0.80 -11.79 -6.25
C LEU A 315 0.66 -11.83 -5.75
N ASP A 316 1.04 -10.85 -4.93
CA ASP A 316 2.34 -10.80 -4.27
C ASP A 316 2.45 -11.77 -3.06
N ASN A 317 3.62 -11.81 -2.42
CA ASN A 317 3.90 -12.70 -1.30
C ASN A 317 3.04 -12.44 -0.05
N GLU A 318 2.45 -11.25 0.09
CA GLU A 318 1.48 -10.91 1.14
C GLU A 318 0.02 -11.09 0.68
N MET A 319 -0.21 -11.66 -0.52
CA MET A 319 -1.52 -11.81 -1.18
C MET A 319 -2.19 -10.48 -1.62
N ASN A 320 -1.45 -9.37 -1.70
CA ASN A 320 -1.97 -8.16 -2.34
C ASN A 320 -1.94 -8.30 -3.86
N LEU A 321 -2.90 -7.69 -4.55
CA LEU A 321 -3.00 -7.80 -5.99
C LEU A 321 -2.19 -6.77 -6.78
N LYS A 322 -1.84 -7.17 -8.00
CA LYS A 322 -1.21 -6.36 -9.03
C LYS A 322 -1.83 -6.68 -10.39
N ILE A 323 -2.49 -5.70 -11.00
CA ILE A 323 -3.01 -5.78 -12.38
C ILE A 323 -1.82 -5.90 -13.36
N SER A 324 -1.90 -6.82 -14.30
CA SER A 324 -0.84 -7.21 -15.25
C SER A 324 -1.31 -7.29 -16.70
N ASP A 325 -0.36 -7.37 -17.63
CA ASP A 325 -0.54 -7.51 -19.08
C ASP A 325 -1.22 -6.30 -19.77
N PHE A 326 -0.40 -5.29 -20.01
CA PHE A 326 -0.76 -4.05 -20.69
C PHE A 326 -0.53 -4.15 -22.21
N GLY A 327 -0.29 -5.35 -22.77
CA GLY A 327 -0.05 -5.56 -24.20
C GLY A 327 -1.21 -5.08 -25.08
N LEU A 328 -2.44 -5.14 -24.54
CA LEU A 328 -3.66 -4.66 -25.20
C LEU A 328 -4.13 -3.27 -24.71
N ALA A 329 -3.37 -2.57 -23.86
CA ALA A 329 -3.78 -1.26 -23.36
C ALA A 329 -3.83 -0.17 -24.47
N LYS A 330 -4.58 0.91 -24.23
CA LYS A 330 -4.63 2.10 -25.10
C LYS A 330 -4.77 3.41 -24.33
N ILE A 331 -4.29 4.52 -24.91
CA ILE A 331 -4.65 5.87 -24.45
C ILE A 331 -6.11 6.15 -24.85
N PHE A 332 -6.90 6.72 -23.94
CA PHE A 332 -8.22 7.29 -24.24
C PHE A 332 -8.15 8.81 -24.38
N SER A 333 -8.74 9.36 -25.44
CA SER A 333 -8.86 10.80 -25.63
C SER A 333 -10.29 11.28 -25.41
N SER A 334 -10.53 12.12 -24.41
CA SER A 334 -11.82 12.80 -24.27
C SER A 334 -12.03 13.96 -25.25
N THR A 335 -11.01 14.36 -26.02
CA THR A 335 -11.09 15.45 -27.01
C THR A 335 -11.15 14.96 -28.47
N ASN A 336 -10.88 13.68 -28.72
CA ASN A 336 -11.00 13.07 -30.04
C ASN A 336 -11.81 11.75 -29.91
N PRO A 337 -13.13 11.76 -30.20
CA PRO A 337 -13.99 10.58 -30.12
C PRO A 337 -13.56 9.45 -31.07
N ASP A 338 -13.13 9.79 -32.29
CA ASP A 338 -12.77 8.81 -33.33
C ASP A 338 -11.56 7.96 -32.92
N GLY A 339 -10.61 8.56 -32.18
CA GLY A 339 -9.46 7.88 -31.59
C GLY A 339 -9.83 6.78 -30.57
N ASN A 340 -11.07 6.78 -30.05
CA ASN A 340 -11.56 5.77 -29.10
C ASN A 340 -12.26 4.58 -29.79
N THR A 341 -12.12 4.44 -31.12
CA THR A 341 -12.61 3.28 -31.88
C THR A 341 -11.44 2.44 -32.41
N THR A 342 -11.63 1.14 -32.59
CA THR A 342 -10.62 0.23 -33.19
C THR A 342 -11.23 -0.72 -34.21
N ARG A 343 -10.65 -0.78 -35.41
CA ARG A 343 -11.02 -1.77 -36.44
C ARG A 343 -10.66 -3.21 -36.03
N ARG A 344 -9.68 -3.37 -35.15
CA ARG A 344 -9.28 -4.66 -34.58
C ARG A 344 -9.72 -4.73 -33.11
N VAL A 345 -10.76 -5.52 -32.85
CA VAL A 345 -11.20 -5.89 -31.50
C VAL A 345 -10.25 -6.95 -30.94
N VAL A 346 -9.82 -6.78 -29.68
CA VAL A 346 -8.88 -7.66 -28.98
C VAL A 346 -9.16 -7.64 -27.47
N GLY A 347 -9.04 -8.79 -26.82
CA GLY A 347 -9.35 -8.98 -25.40
C GLY A 347 -10.07 -10.32 -25.17
N THR A 348 -10.27 -10.69 -23.91
CA THR A 348 -10.83 -11.98 -23.54
C THR A 348 -12.35 -12.00 -23.66
N TYR A 349 -12.88 -12.89 -24.50
CA TYR A 349 -14.31 -13.14 -24.63
C TYR A 349 -14.96 -13.48 -23.28
N GLY A 350 -16.14 -12.91 -23.01
CA GLY A 350 -16.81 -12.97 -21.71
C GLY A 350 -16.57 -11.76 -20.81
N TYR A 351 -15.44 -11.05 -20.99
CA TYR A 351 -15.08 -9.84 -20.23
C TYR A 351 -15.17 -8.55 -21.06
N MET A 352 -15.19 -8.65 -22.39
CA MET A 352 -15.35 -7.51 -23.29
C MET A 352 -16.76 -6.91 -23.21
N ALA A 353 -16.84 -5.60 -23.03
CA ALA A 353 -18.11 -4.85 -23.06
C ALA A 353 -18.81 -4.95 -24.43
N PRO A 354 -20.15 -4.94 -24.48
CA PRO A 354 -20.90 -5.22 -25.71
C PRO A 354 -20.67 -4.16 -26.80
N GLU A 355 -20.49 -2.89 -26.45
CA GLU A 355 -20.17 -1.81 -27.40
C GLU A 355 -18.76 -1.96 -27.98
N TYR A 356 -17.82 -2.48 -27.19
CA TYR A 356 -16.47 -2.77 -27.63
C TYR A 356 -16.42 -4.01 -28.53
N ALA A 357 -17.11 -5.09 -28.13
CA ALA A 357 -17.17 -6.34 -28.88
C ALA A 357 -17.88 -6.20 -30.23
N SER A 358 -18.92 -5.37 -30.32
CA SER A 358 -19.72 -5.19 -31.55
C SER A 358 -19.27 -4.06 -32.47
N LYS A 359 -18.74 -2.95 -31.92
CA LYS A 359 -18.40 -1.74 -32.70
C LYS A 359 -16.94 -1.29 -32.58
N GLY A 360 -16.14 -1.98 -31.76
CA GLY A 360 -14.74 -1.59 -31.50
C GLY A 360 -14.59 -0.29 -30.69
N VAL A 361 -15.67 0.23 -30.10
CA VAL A 361 -15.64 1.45 -29.27
C VAL A 361 -15.13 1.09 -27.88
N PHE A 362 -14.00 1.65 -27.45
CA PHE A 362 -13.41 1.38 -26.14
C PHE A 362 -13.40 2.64 -25.27
N SER A 363 -13.69 2.48 -23.98
CA SER A 363 -13.68 3.58 -23.02
C SER A 363 -13.34 3.11 -21.61
N ILE A 364 -13.28 4.04 -20.65
CA ILE A 364 -13.22 3.70 -19.22
C ILE A 364 -14.36 2.76 -18.79
N LYS A 365 -15.55 2.85 -19.44
CA LYS A 365 -16.69 1.98 -19.13
C LYS A 365 -16.46 0.54 -19.58
N SER A 366 -15.62 0.32 -20.59
CA SER A 366 -15.31 -1.02 -21.09
C SER A 366 -14.49 -1.82 -20.06
N ASP A 367 -13.51 -1.18 -19.39
CA ASP A 367 -12.80 -1.78 -18.24
C ASP A 367 -13.73 -1.98 -17.02
N ILE A 368 -14.66 -1.06 -16.77
CA ILE A 368 -15.64 -1.19 -15.67
C ILE A 368 -16.61 -2.37 -15.91
N PHE A 369 -16.99 -2.64 -17.16
CA PHE A 369 -17.75 -3.85 -17.51
C PHE A 369 -16.94 -5.11 -17.20
N SER A 370 -15.68 -5.17 -17.64
CA SER A 370 -14.77 -6.29 -17.33
C SER A 370 -14.59 -6.48 -15.81
N PHE A 371 -14.49 -5.39 -15.04
CA PHE A 371 -14.42 -5.42 -13.59
C PHE A 371 -15.69 -6.00 -12.95
N GLY A 372 -16.88 -5.64 -13.45
CA GLY A 372 -18.14 -6.25 -13.02
C GLY A 372 -18.18 -7.76 -13.23
N VAL A 373 -17.67 -8.26 -14.37
CA VAL A 373 -17.53 -9.70 -14.63
C VAL A 373 -16.54 -10.35 -13.64
N VAL A 374 -15.39 -9.72 -13.40
CA VAL A 374 -14.40 -10.20 -12.41
C VAL A 374 -14.98 -10.28 -10.99
N ILE A 375 -15.80 -9.29 -10.57
CA ILE A 375 -16.51 -9.35 -9.28
C ILE A 375 -17.46 -10.55 -9.24
N LEU A 376 -18.27 -10.77 -10.28
CA LEU A 376 -19.23 -11.89 -10.32
C LEU A 376 -18.54 -13.26 -10.27
N GLU A 377 -17.35 -13.41 -10.88
CA GLU A 377 -16.53 -14.63 -10.75
C GLU A 377 -15.91 -14.80 -9.35
N ILE A 378 -15.50 -13.71 -8.70
CA ILE A 378 -15.02 -13.71 -7.31
C ILE A 378 -16.14 -14.15 -6.35
N LEU A 379 -17.34 -13.58 -6.51
CA LEU A 379 -18.51 -13.85 -5.66
C LEU A 379 -19.06 -15.26 -5.86
N SER A 380 -19.30 -15.67 -7.12
CA SER A 380 -19.86 -16.98 -7.45
C SER A 380 -18.84 -18.12 -7.31
N ARG A 381 -17.54 -17.82 -7.36
CA ARG A 381 -16.43 -18.78 -7.52
C ARG A 381 -16.57 -19.72 -8.74
N LYS A 382 -17.49 -19.41 -9.67
CA LYS A 382 -17.71 -20.10 -10.95
C LYS A 382 -16.97 -19.34 -12.05
N ARG A 383 -16.36 -20.06 -13.00
CA ARG A 383 -15.70 -19.47 -14.17
C ARG A 383 -16.72 -19.18 -15.27
N ASN A 384 -16.62 -18.02 -15.92
CA ASN A 384 -17.45 -17.60 -17.03
C ASN A 384 -17.25 -18.56 -18.23
N SER A 385 -18.19 -19.46 -18.43
CA SER A 385 -18.07 -20.59 -19.34
C SER A 385 -18.27 -20.17 -20.81
N ARG A 386 -17.19 -20.31 -21.61
CA ARG A 386 -17.05 -19.93 -23.04
C ARG A 386 -18.07 -20.51 -24.05
N ARG A 387 -19.18 -21.11 -23.62
CA ARG A 387 -20.12 -21.90 -24.46
C ARG A 387 -21.58 -21.49 -24.40
N GLN A 388 -21.95 -20.47 -23.63
CA GLN A 388 -23.32 -19.96 -23.55
C GLN A 388 -23.38 -18.46 -23.85
N GLN A 389 -24.57 -17.98 -24.22
CA GLN A 389 -24.74 -16.76 -25.02
C GLN A 389 -24.35 -15.47 -24.28
N CYS A 390 -23.87 -14.50 -25.07
CA CYS A 390 -23.46 -13.18 -24.63
C CYS A 390 -24.54 -12.51 -23.75
N GLY A 391 -24.18 -12.13 -22.52
CA GLY A 391 -25.00 -11.32 -21.60
C GLY A 391 -25.79 -12.10 -20.54
N TYR A 392 -26.32 -13.29 -20.85
CA TYR A 392 -27.34 -13.93 -19.99
C TYR A 392 -26.81 -14.42 -18.64
N ILE A 393 -25.76 -15.25 -18.61
CA ILE A 393 -25.21 -15.81 -17.35
C ILE A 393 -24.75 -14.71 -16.39
N THR A 394 -24.23 -13.59 -16.92
CA THR A 394 -23.74 -12.46 -16.12
C THR A 394 -24.87 -11.79 -15.34
N LEU A 395 -26.04 -11.64 -15.97
CA LEU A 395 -27.24 -11.10 -15.32
C LEU A 395 -27.90 -12.14 -14.40
N GLU A 396 -28.06 -13.38 -14.88
CA GLU A 396 -28.68 -14.47 -14.14
C GLU A 396 -27.91 -14.81 -12.85
N THR A 397 -26.57 -14.92 -12.91
CA THR A 397 -25.72 -15.11 -11.72
C THR A 397 -25.77 -13.90 -10.79
N GLY A 398 -25.84 -12.67 -11.34
CA GLY A 398 -26.02 -11.46 -10.55
C GLY A 398 -27.37 -11.44 -9.81
N MET A 399 -28.44 -11.91 -10.46
CA MET A 399 -29.77 -12.05 -9.89
C MET A 399 -29.86 -13.21 -8.89
N GLU A 400 -29.18 -14.35 -9.11
CA GLU A 400 -29.02 -15.41 -8.10
C GLU A 400 -28.35 -14.86 -6.83
N ILE A 401 -27.27 -14.09 -6.99
CA ILE A 401 -26.50 -13.54 -5.85
C ILE A 401 -27.34 -12.50 -5.10
N MET A 402 -27.98 -11.55 -5.79
CA MET A 402 -28.84 -10.56 -5.14
C MET A 402 -30.11 -11.19 -4.53
N GLY A 403 -30.69 -12.21 -5.17
CA GLY A 403 -31.85 -12.94 -4.66
C GLY A 403 -31.56 -13.83 -3.44
N ARG A 404 -30.30 -14.26 -3.26
CA ARG A 404 -29.81 -14.92 -2.04
C ARG A 404 -29.41 -13.92 -0.95
N GLY A 405 -29.45 -12.62 -1.22
CA GLY A 405 -29.10 -11.54 -0.31
C GLY A 405 -30.13 -11.28 0.80
N LYS A 406 -30.57 -12.33 1.52
CA LYS A 406 -31.10 -12.13 2.86
C LYS A 406 -29.95 -11.82 3.80
N VAL A 407 -30.03 -10.68 4.46
CA VAL A 407 -29.17 -10.34 5.60
C VAL A 407 -29.95 -10.77 6.83
N ASP A 408 -29.53 -11.90 7.41
CA ASP A 408 -29.89 -12.34 8.76
C ASP A 408 -28.69 -12.05 9.69
#